data_AF-A0A212F851-F1
#
_entry.id   AF-A0A212F851-F1
#
_cell.length_a   1.000
_cell.length_b   1.000
_cell.length_c   1.000
_cell.angle_alpha   90.00
_cell.angle_beta   90.00
_cell.angle_gamma   90.00
#
_symmetry.space_group_name_H-M   'P 1'
#
loop_
_entity.id
_entity.type
_entity.pdbx_description
1 polymer ?
#
loop_
_entity_poly.entity_id
_entity_poly.type
_entity_poly.pdbx_seq_one_letter_code
_entity_poly.pdbx_strand_id
1 'polypeptide(L)'
;MFSLNRVGSKILKQWRTPAAAVSQTQKNFSSEAPRPLSVLTEDELAMKDTIRKLATEQIAPLVKKMEDEHKIDETVRQMLFDNGLMGIETPVEYSGSGCGFLTMMLVVEELSRVDPAVAAYVDIHNTLVNSLFMKLGTEEQKKKYLTNLCTKYFFVTCNTGKVNPAKLMAKIMLSVKDLNKYCAEFLKYFINL
;
A
#
# COMPACT_ATOMS: atom_id res chain seq x y z
N MET A 1 19.45 -32.53 -31.34
CA MET A 1 18.59 -32.70 -30.16
C MET A 1 19.49 -32.61 -28.91
N PHE A 2 19.66 -31.41 -28.36
CA PHE A 2 20.58 -31.15 -27.22
C PHE A 2 19.84 -31.31 -25.89
N SER A 3 20.36 -32.17 -25.02
CA SER A 3 19.77 -32.58 -23.73
C SER A 3 19.90 -31.50 -22.66
N LEU A 4 18.77 -31.09 -22.07
CA LEU A 4 18.62 -30.04 -21.04
C LEU A 4 18.96 -30.49 -19.60
N ASN A 5 19.63 -31.62 -19.40
CA ASN A 5 19.79 -32.22 -18.06
C ASN A 5 21.02 -31.76 -17.26
N ARG A 6 21.75 -30.71 -17.68
CA ARG A 6 23.02 -30.32 -17.02
C ARG A 6 23.03 -28.95 -16.32
N VAL A 7 21.96 -28.16 -16.42
CA VAL A 7 21.91 -26.80 -15.83
C VAL A 7 21.11 -26.74 -14.51
N GLY A 8 20.22 -27.72 -14.25
CA GLY A 8 19.31 -27.68 -13.10
C GLY A 8 19.95 -27.88 -11.72
N SER A 9 21.07 -28.60 -11.60
CA SER A 9 21.61 -28.99 -10.28
C SER A 9 22.50 -27.93 -9.61
N LYS A 10 23.13 -27.03 -10.39
CA LYS A 10 23.96 -25.95 -9.83
C LYS A 10 23.11 -24.80 -9.30
N ILE A 11 22.00 -24.49 -9.98
CA ILE A 11 21.07 -23.43 -9.55
C ILE A 11 20.36 -23.87 -8.26
N LEU A 12 19.90 -25.12 -8.17
CA LEU A 12 19.21 -25.64 -6.98
C LEU A 12 20.10 -25.72 -5.72
N LYS A 13 21.43 -25.79 -5.85
CA LYS A 13 22.35 -25.77 -4.70
C LYS A 13 22.56 -24.37 -4.13
N GLN A 14 22.43 -23.31 -4.94
CA GLN A 14 22.59 -21.92 -4.51
C GLN A 14 21.40 -21.44 -3.66
N TRP A 15 20.24 -22.11 -3.77
CA TRP A 15 19.06 -21.90 -2.91
C TRP A 15 19.09 -22.71 -1.60
N ARG A 16 20.10 -23.58 -1.40
CA ARG A 16 20.36 -24.32 -0.16
C ARG A 16 21.45 -23.67 0.68
N THR A 17 21.50 -22.34 0.70
CA THR A 17 22.28 -21.63 1.73
C THR A 17 21.67 -21.99 3.09
N PRO A 18 22.46 -22.42 4.09
CA PRO A 18 21.93 -22.71 5.41
C PRO A 18 21.22 -21.45 5.93
N ALA A 19 20.13 -21.66 6.68
CA ALA A 19 19.28 -20.66 7.31
C ALA A 19 20.00 -19.76 8.36
N ALA A 20 21.31 -19.57 8.25
CA ALA A 20 22.20 -19.00 9.25
C ALA A 20 22.59 -17.53 9.00
N ALA A 21 21.93 -16.82 8.08
CA ALA A 21 22.18 -15.39 7.86
C ALA A 21 20.90 -14.57 7.64
N VAL A 22 19.78 -14.99 8.25
CA VAL A 22 18.72 -14.02 8.58
C VAL A 22 19.25 -13.24 9.77
N SER A 23 19.83 -12.07 9.49
CA SER A 23 20.08 -11.06 10.52
C SER A 23 18.75 -10.88 11.25
N GLN A 24 18.66 -11.41 12.47
CA GLN A 24 17.52 -11.22 13.34
C GLN A 24 17.46 -9.71 13.61
N THR A 25 16.64 -8.98 12.86
CA THR A 25 16.15 -7.70 13.31
C THR A 25 15.44 -8.01 14.61
N GLN A 26 16.06 -7.69 15.74
CA GLN A 26 15.44 -7.79 17.05
C GLN A 26 14.18 -6.91 16.98
N LYS A 27 13.02 -7.54 16.71
CA LYS A 27 11.75 -6.92 17.02
C LYS A 27 11.77 -6.80 18.53
N ASN A 28 11.94 -5.58 19.02
CA ASN A 28 11.69 -5.24 20.42
C ASN A 28 10.23 -5.57 20.70
N PHE A 29 9.95 -6.82 21.08
CA PHE A 29 8.72 -7.15 21.76
C PHE A 29 8.83 -6.53 23.14
N SER A 30 8.17 -5.39 23.32
CA SER A 30 7.95 -4.80 24.64
C SER A 30 7.49 -5.90 25.59
N SER A 31 8.10 -5.97 26.76
CA SER A 31 7.94 -7.03 27.77
C SER A 31 6.56 -7.07 28.45
N GLU A 32 5.61 -6.33 27.91
CA GLU A 32 4.27 -6.16 28.44
C GLU A 32 3.34 -7.17 27.79
N ALA A 33 2.42 -7.76 28.56
CA ALA A 33 1.45 -8.71 28.03
C ALA A 33 0.70 -8.07 26.84
N PRO A 34 0.52 -8.79 25.72
CA PRO A 34 -0.16 -8.22 24.57
C PRO A 34 -1.59 -7.83 24.98
N ARG A 35 -1.92 -6.55 24.79
CA ARG A 35 -3.28 -6.06 25.02
C ARG A 35 -4.25 -6.79 24.08
N PRO A 36 -5.51 -7.03 24.49
CA PRO A 36 -6.52 -7.58 23.59
C PRO A 36 -6.68 -6.66 22.36
N LEU A 37 -6.87 -7.24 21.18
CA LEU A 37 -7.06 -6.48 19.92
C LEU A 37 -8.29 -5.56 19.94
N SER A 38 -9.24 -5.80 20.85
CA SER A 38 -10.40 -4.95 21.06
C SER A 38 -10.10 -3.65 21.82
N VAL A 39 -8.94 -3.54 22.46
CA VAL A 39 -8.54 -2.37 23.24
C VAL A 39 -7.61 -1.51 22.40
N LEU A 40 -8.15 -0.41 21.88
CA LEU A 40 -7.40 0.58 21.08
C LEU A 40 -6.71 1.61 21.98
N THR A 41 -5.61 2.17 21.49
CA THR A 41 -4.99 3.37 22.07
C THR A 41 -5.88 4.60 21.85
N GLU A 42 -5.62 5.67 22.60
CA GLU A 42 -6.34 6.94 22.44
C GLU A 42 -6.16 7.51 21.02
N ASP A 43 -4.94 7.42 20.46
CA ASP A 43 -4.64 7.86 19.09
C ASP A 43 -5.38 7.04 18.04
N GLU A 44 -5.44 5.71 18.20
CA GLU A 44 -6.18 4.82 17.30
C GLU A 44 -7.69 5.07 17.36
N LEU A 45 -8.22 5.32 18.56
CA LEU A 45 -9.64 5.65 18.75
C LEU A 45 -9.98 7.01 18.15
N ALA A 46 -9.13 8.03 18.37
CA ALA A 46 -9.30 9.36 17.79
C ALA A 46 -9.24 9.33 16.26
N MET A 47 -8.29 8.56 15.69
CA MET A 47 -8.23 8.34 14.25
C MET A 47 -9.52 7.68 13.75
N LYS A 48 -9.94 6.58 14.37
CA LYS A 48 -11.16 5.85 14.00
C LYS A 48 -12.38 6.77 13.97
N ASP A 49 -12.58 7.59 14.99
CA ASP A 49 -13.73 8.51 15.06
C ASP A 49 -13.63 9.64 14.04
N THR A 50 -12.42 10.13 13.76
CA THR A 50 -12.18 11.15 12.73
C THR A 50 -12.53 10.63 11.34
N ILE A 51 -12.04 9.43 10.99
CA ILE A 51 -12.34 8.80 9.69
C ILE A 51 -13.83 8.50 9.56
N ARG A 52 -14.49 8.03 10.62
CA ARG A 52 -15.93 7.77 10.59
C ARG A 52 -16.73 9.03 10.24
N LYS A 53 -16.39 10.16 10.85
CA LYS A 53 -17.03 11.46 10.55
C LYS A 53 -16.76 11.89 9.12
N LEU A 54 -15.50 11.88 8.70
CA LEU A 54 -15.09 12.23 7.35
C LEU A 54 -15.81 11.37 6.29
N ALA A 55 -15.88 10.05 6.50
CA ALA A 55 -16.56 9.13 5.60
C ALA A 55 -18.06 9.43 5.53
N THR A 56 -18.71 9.64 6.68
CA THR A 56 -20.15 9.86 6.74
C THR A 56 -20.56 11.22 6.19
N GLU A 57 -19.80 12.27 6.48
CA GLU A 57 -20.17 13.65 6.14
C GLU A 57 -19.72 14.03 4.71
N GLN A 58 -18.57 13.54 4.26
CA GLN A 58 -17.98 13.99 2.99
C GLN A 58 -18.03 12.93 1.89
N ILE A 59 -17.87 11.64 2.22
CA ILE A 59 -17.84 10.56 1.21
C ILE A 59 -19.27 10.06 0.92
N ALA A 60 -20.06 9.79 1.95
CA ALA A 60 -21.40 9.20 1.82
C ALA A 60 -22.32 9.95 0.82
N PRO A 61 -22.36 11.30 0.78
CA PRO A 61 -23.19 12.02 -0.19
C PRO A 61 -22.77 11.82 -1.64
N LEU A 62 -21.52 11.43 -1.89
CA LEU A 62 -20.93 11.30 -3.23
C LEU A 62 -20.95 9.86 -3.76
N VAL A 63 -21.20 8.86 -2.90
CA VAL A 63 -21.14 7.43 -3.26
C VAL A 63 -22.02 7.13 -4.47
N LYS A 64 -23.30 7.56 -4.45
CA LYS A 64 -24.23 7.26 -5.54
C LYS A 64 -23.74 7.80 -6.89
N LYS A 65 -23.18 9.02 -6.89
CA LYS A 65 -22.60 9.63 -8.08
C LYS A 65 -21.37 8.84 -8.55
N MET A 66 -20.47 8.48 -7.64
CA MET A 66 -19.24 7.74 -7.98
C MET A 66 -19.54 6.34 -8.52
N GLU A 67 -20.58 5.67 -8.00
CA GLU A 67 -21.08 4.40 -8.51
C GLU A 67 -21.63 4.54 -9.93
N ASP A 68 -22.51 5.52 -10.17
CA ASP A 68 -23.15 5.73 -11.47
C ASP A 68 -22.12 6.15 -12.55
N GLU A 69 -21.10 6.91 -12.17
CA GLU A 69 -20.00 7.35 -13.05
C GLU A 69 -18.84 6.33 -13.14
N HIS A 70 -18.87 5.27 -12.32
CA HIS A 70 -17.80 4.29 -12.16
C HIS A 70 -16.42 4.93 -11.92
N LYS A 71 -16.38 6.00 -11.13
CA LYS A 71 -15.17 6.81 -10.93
C LYS A 71 -15.17 7.47 -9.55
N ILE A 72 -14.01 7.43 -8.89
CA ILE A 72 -13.78 8.20 -7.66
C ILE A 72 -13.77 9.69 -7.99
N ASP A 73 -14.59 10.46 -7.28
CA ASP A 73 -14.68 11.90 -7.43
C ASP A 73 -13.33 12.56 -7.05
N GLU A 74 -12.96 13.58 -7.83
CA GLU A 74 -11.71 14.31 -7.64
C GLU A 74 -11.65 15.02 -6.28
N THR A 75 -12.80 15.47 -5.78
CA THR A 75 -12.91 16.10 -4.44
C THR A 75 -12.60 15.10 -3.33
N VAL A 76 -13.10 13.86 -3.43
CA VAL A 76 -12.77 12.77 -2.50
C VAL A 76 -11.27 12.48 -2.58
N ARG A 77 -10.73 12.35 -3.79
CA ARG A 77 -9.30 12.11 -3.99
C ARG A 77 -8.44 13.17 -3.30
N GLN A 78 -8.69 14.45 -3.56
CA GLN A 78 -7.93 15.53 -2.95
C GLN A 78 -8.06 15.53 -1.42
N MET A 79 -9.27 15.31 -0.91
CA MET A 79 -9.55 15.21 0.51
C MET A 79 -8.78 14.07 1.19
N LEU A 80 -8.61 12.90 0.55
CA LEU A 80 -7.78 11.81 1.08
C LEU A 80 -6.30 12.22 1.22
N PHE A 81 -5.76 12.98 0.27
CA PHE A 81 -4.39 13.52 0.34
C PHE A 81 -4.25 14.58 1.43
N ASP A 82 -5.19 15.52 1.49
CA ASP A 82 -5.16 16.63 2.46
C ASP A 82 -5.26 16.13 3.91
N ASN A 83 -5.96 15.01 4.14
CA ASN A 83 -6.05 14.36 5.46
C ASN A 83 -4.91 13.35 5.73
N GLY A 84 -3.93 13.22 4.84
CA GLY A 84 -2.78 12.33 5.03
C GLY A 84 -3.09 10.83 4.95
N LEU A 85 -4.24 10.45 4.40
CA LEU A 85 -4.68 9.06 4.31
C LEU A 85 -3.91 8.26 3.25
N MET A 86 -3.18 8.97 2.38
CA MET A 86 -2.37 8.38 1.31
C MET A 86 -0.92 8.05 1.74
N GLY A 87 -0.60 8.21 3.03
CA GLY A 87 0.74 8.00 3.57
C GLY A 87 0.75 7.54 5.02
N ILE A 88 -0.25 6.75 5.45
CA ILE A 88 -0.52 6.47 6.88
C ILE A 88 0.69 5.79 7.55
N GLU A 89 1.20 4.71 6.97
CA GLU A 89 2.36 3.98 7.51
C GLU A 89 3.71 4.58 7.07
N THR A 90 3.69 5.54 6.15
CA THR A 90 4.91 6.11 5.60
C THR A 90 5.56 7.02 6.65
N PRO A 91 6.88 6.93 6.89
CA PRO A 91 7.56 7.80 7.83
C PRO A 91 7.40 9.29 7.52
N VAL A 92 7.43 10.11 8.59
CA VAL A 92 7.29 11.57 8.51
C VAL A 92 8.39 12.22 7.64
N GLU A 93 9.58 11.62 7.58
CA GLU A 93 10.68 12.04 6.70
C GLU A 93 10.31 12.04 5.20
N TYR A 94 9.29 11.26 4.82
CA TYR A 94 8.73 11.23 3.46
C TYR A 94 7.33 11.85 3.38
N SER A 95 6.98 12.74 4.31
CA SER A 95 5.66 13.39 4.37
C SER A 95 4.48 12.44 4.60
N GLY A 96 4.72 11.28 5.21
CA GLY A 96 3.66 10.40 5.70
C GLY A 96 3.32 10.66 7.17
N SER A 97 2.34 9.93 7.69
CA SER A 97 1.83 10.09 9.06
C SER A 97 2.61 9.29 10.10
N GLY A 98 3.40 8.29 9.67
CA GLY A 98 4.18 7.43 10.56
C GLY A 98 3.35 6.59 11.53
N CYS A 99 2.05 6.40 11.24
CA CYS A 99 1.14 5.61 12.07
C CYS A 99 1.42 4.11 11.94
N GLY A 100 0.93 3.34 12.92
CA GLY A 100 1.05 1.89 12.90
C GLY A 100 0.11 1.22 11.89
N PHE A 101 0.42 -0.04 11.56
CA PHE A 101 -0.41 -0.86 10.67
C PHE A 101 -1.83 -1.05 11.20
N LEU A 102 -2.04 -1.14 12.52
CA LEU A 102 -3.39 -1.24 13.11
C LEU A 102 -4.22 0.02 12.81
N THR A 103 -3.62 1.21 12.90
CA THR A 103 -4.26 2.47 12.52
C THR A 103 -4.70 2.48 11.05
N MET A 104 -3.84 1.98 10.15
CA MET A 104 -4.18 1.81 8.73
C MET A 104 -5.40 0.88 8.55
N MET A 105 -5.44 -0.26 9.27
CA MET A 105 -6.60 -1.16 9.21
C MET A 105 -7.88 -0.51 9.71
N LEU A 106 -7.82 0.28 10.79
CA LEU A 106 -8.98 1.02 11.31
C LEU A 106 -9.49 2.05 10.29
N VAL A 107 -8.60 2.74 9.59
CA VAL A 107 -8.97 3.69 8.52
C VAL A 107 -9.73 2.95 7.40
N VAL A 108 -9.20 1.82 6.93
CA VAL A 108 -9.85 1.00 5.88
C VAL A 108 -11.20 0.48 6.35
N GLU A 109 -11.29 0.02 7.60
CA GLU A 109 -12.54 -0.48 8.20
C GLU A 109 -13.63 0.61 8.21
N GLU A 110 -13.30 1.81 8.68
CA GLU A 110 -14.26 2.92 8.75
C GLU A 110 -14.68 3.43 7.36
N LEU A 111 -13.73 3.53 6.41
CA LEU A 111 -14.05 3.90 5.03
C LEU A 111 -14.96 2.85 4.37
N SER A 112 -14.70 1.56 4.58
CA SER A 112 -15.47 0.46 3.97
C SER A 112 -16.92 0.41 4.43
N ARG A 113 -17.25 1.00 5.59
CA ARG A 113 -18.64 1.11 6.05
C ARG A 113 -19.49 2.01 5.16
N VAL A 114 -18.86 2.97 4.47
CA VAL A 114 -19.53 3.94 3.61
C VAL A 114 -19.33 3.58 2.15
N ASP A 115 -18.08 3.37 1.74
CA ASP A 115 -17.74 3.04 0.36
C ASP A 115 -16.51 2.10 0.31
N PRO A 116 -16.69 0.80 -0.02
CA PRO A 116 -15.59 -0.15 -0.11
C PRO A 116 -14.64 0.14 -1.27
N ALA A 117 -15.07 0.83 -2.34
CA ALA A 117 -14.19 1.20 -3.44
C ALA A 117 -13.18 2.26 -3.02
N VAL A 118 -13.60 3.26 -2.23
CA VAL A 118 -12.69 4.25 -1.64
C VAL A 118 -11.74 3.61 -0.63
N ALA A 119 -12.24 2.67 0.18
CA ALA A 119 -11.39 1.94 1.12
C ALA A 119 -10.30 1.12 0.41
N ALA A 120 -10.66 0.38 -0.65
CA ALA A 120 -9.70 -0.36 -1.47
C ALA A 120 -8.68 0.57 -2.15
N TYR A 121 -9.12 1.75 -2.59
CA TYR A 121 -8.24 2.78 -3.16
C TYR A 121 -7.15 3.21 -2.18
N VAL A 122 -7.51 3.48 -0.93
CA VAL A 122 -6.58 3.87 0.15
C VAL A 122 -5.68 2.70 0.56
N ASP A 123 -6.24 1.49 0.69
CA ASP A 123 -5.51 0.28 1.05
C ASP A 123 -4.39 -0.04 0.04
N ILE A 124 -4.74 -0.21 -1.24
CA ILE A 124 -3.78 -0.53 -2.30
C ILE A 124 -2.63 0.47 -2.35
N HIS A 125 -2.91 1.76 -2.17
CA HIS A 125 -1.88 2.79 -2.20
C HIS A 125 -0.89 2.64 -1.04
N ASN A 126 -1.36 2.39 0.17
CA ASN A 126 -0.48 2.28 1.34
C ASN A 126 0.20 0.90 1.43
N THR A 127 -0.56 -0.18 1.34
CA THR A 127 -0.08 -1.54 1.63
C THR A 127 0.62 -2.20 0.46
N LEU A 128 0.33 -1.78 -0.78
CA LEU A 128 1.05 -2.25 -1.96
C LEU A 128 2.07 -1.22 -2.43
N VAL A 129 1.62 -0.02 -2.81
CA VAL A 129 2.52 0.94 -3.50
C VAL A 129 3.57 1.50 -2.54
N ASN A 130 3.16 2.17 -1.47
CA ASN A 130 4.10 2.80 -0.53
C ASN A 130 5.00 1.75 0.12
N SER A 131 4.44 0.61 0.52
CA SER A 131 5.19 -0.52 1.06
C SER A 131 6.26 -1.07 0.11
N LEU A 132 6.02 -1.10 -1.20
CA LEU A 132 7.04 -1.52 -2.19
C LEU A 132 8.20 -0.53 -2.24
N PHE A 133 7.93 0.77 -2.29
CA PHE A 133 8.98 1.80 -2.27
C PHE A 133 9.76 1.80 -0.95
N MET A 134 9.08 1.58 0.17
CA MET A 134 9.72 1.46 1.49
C MET A 134 10.68 0.28 1.56
N LYS A 135 10.29 -0.88 1.00
CA LYS A 135 11.08 -2.13 1.08
C LYS A 135 12.19 -2.23 0.03
N LEU A 136 11.95 -1.70 -1.17
CA LEU A 136 12.81 -1.97 -2.35
C LEU A 136 13.45 -0.72 -2.94
N GLY A 137 12.99 0.48 -2.55
CA GLY A 137 13.53 1.74 -3.07
C GLY A 137 14.89 2.07 -2.49
N THR A 138 15.73 2.73 -3.29
CA THR A 138 16.92 3.44 -2.75
C THR A 138 16.49 4.70 -2.00
N GLU A 139 17.35 5.27 -1.17
CA GLU A 139 17.04 6.49 -0.41
C GLU A 139 16.64 7.67 -1.32
N GLU A 140 17.28 7.82 -2.49
CA GLU A 140 16.93 8.83 -3.47
C GLU A 140 15.54 8.58 -4.08
N GLN A 141 15.20 7.31 -4.30
CA GLN A 141 13.88 6.92 -4.82
C GLN A 141 12.79 7.12 -3.77
N LYS A 142 13.04 6.76 -2.50
CA LYS A 142 12.12 6.99 -1.39
C LYS A 142 11.82 8.49 -1.26
N LYS A 143 12.86 9.32 -1.13
CA LYS A 143 12.69 10.77 -1.00
C LYS A 143 11.98 11.42 -2.19
N LYS A 144 12.21 10.91 -3.40
CA LYS A 144 11.54 11.46 -4.60
C LYS A 144 10.12 10.95 -4.77
N TYR A 145 9.88 9.65 -4.61
CA TYR A 145 8.60 9.04 -4.96
C TYR A 145 7.66 8.96 -3.77
N LEU A 146 8.10 8.55 -2.57
CA LEU A 146 7.21 8.46 -1.40
C LEU A 146 6.65 9.82 -1.00
N THR A 147 7.48 10.87 -0.97
CA THR A 147 7.00 12.23 -0.71
C THR A 147 5.91 12.66 -1.69
N ASN A 148 6.08 12.33 -2.96
CA ASN A 148 5.07 12.65 -3.97
C ASN A 148 3.83 11.75 -3.87
N LEU A 149 4.00 10.47 -3.48
CA LEU A 149 2.91 9.52 -3.28
C LEU A 149 2.06 9.84 -2.05
N CYS A 150 2.64 10.48 -1.03
CA CYS A 150 1.89 10.92 0.14
C CYS A 150 1.14 12.24 -0.09
N THR A 151 1.59 13.07 -1.04
CA THR A 151 1.11 14.46 -1.17
C THR A 151 0.28 14.74 -2.42
N LYS A 152 0.52 14.06 -3.55
CA LYS A 152 -0.09 14.45 -4.83
C LYS A 152 -0.34 13.35 -5.85
N TYR A 153 0.48 12.30 -5.86
CA TYR A 153 0.42 11.27 -6.88
C TYR A 153 -0.23 10.02 -6.33
N PHE A 154 -1.23 9.55 -7.06
CA PHE A 154 -1.74 8.21 -6.92
C PHE A 154 -1.14 7.33 -8.01
N PHE A 155 -0.60 6.17 -7.62
CA PHE A 155 0.18 5.34 -8.54
C PHE A 155 -0.68 4.58 -9.56
N VAL A 156 -1.98 4.43 -9.29
CA VAL A 156 -2.95 3.78 -10.20
C VAL A 156 -3.72 4.83 -11.03
N THR A 157 -3.06 5.89 -11.50
CA THR A 157 -3.64 6.71 -12.57
C THR A 157 -3.20 6.18 -13.94
N CYS A 158 -3.89 5.17 -14.45
CA CYS A 158 -3.84 4.79 -15.86
C CYS A 158 -4.61 5.77 -16.76
N ASN A 159 -4.62 7.08 -16.46
CA ASN A 159 -5.28 8.05 -17.35
C ASN A 159 -4.85 9.50 -17.08
N THR A 160 -3.60 9.85 -17.37
CA THR A 160 -3.24 11.18 -17.89
C THR A 160 -1.88 11.06 -18.57
N GLY A 161 -1.83 11.35 -19.87
CA GLY A 161 -0.72 11.09 -20.77
C GLY A 161 0.57 11.90 -20.55
N LYS A 162 1.02 12.10 -19.31
CA LYS A 162 2.29 12.80 -19.02
C LYS A 162 3.23 12.04 -18.09
N VAL A 163 2.78 11.00 -17.40
CA VAL A 163 3.67 10.05 -16.71
C VAL A 163 3.11 8.65 -16.93
N ASN A 164 3.86 7.77 -17.58
CA ASN A 164 3.45 6.39 -17.80
C ASN A 164 3.72 5.59 -16.51
N PRO A 165 2.70 5.31 -15.65
CA PRO A 165 2.92 4.62 -14.38
C PRO A 165 3.32 3.18 -14.65
N ALA A 166 2.90 2.59 -15.77
CA ALA A 166 3.34 1.27 -16.19
C ALA A 166 4.84 1.25 -16.53
N LYS A 167 5.47 2.36 -16.94
CA LYS A 167 6.95 2.42 -17.07
C LYS A 167 7.65 2.57 -15.72
N LEU A 168 7.06 3.27 -14.75
CA LEU A 168 7.64 3.38 -13.40
C LEU A 168 7.49 2.06 -12.63
N MET A 169 6.29 1.47 -12.67
CA MET A 169 5.98 0.13 -12.19
C MET A 169 6.82 -0.92 -12.91
N ALA A 170 6.92 -0.90 -14.25
CA ALA A 170 7.78 -1.84 -14.97
C ALA A 170 9.26 -1.60 -14.67
N LYS A 171 9.75 -0.38 -14.48
CA LYS A 171 11.17 -0.15 -14.15
C LYS A 171 11.52 -0.59 -12.72
N ILE A 172 10.56 -0.48 -11.78
CA ILE A 172 10.67 -0.99 -10.40
C ILE A 172 10.49 -2.52 -10.37
N MET A 173 9.51 -3.06 -11.11
CA MET A 173 9.24 -4.51 -11.26
C MET A 173 10.31 -5.24 -12.06
N LEU A 174 10.92 -4.62 -13.08
CA LEU A 174 12.05 -5.20 -13.83
C LEU A 174 13.30 -5.31 -12.98
N SER A 175 13.43 -4.49 -11.92
CA SER A 175 14.49 -4.61 -10.93
C SER A 175 14.22 -5.69 -9.88
N VAL A 176 12.98 -6.19 -9.78
CA VAL A 176 12.56 -7.27 -8.88
C VAL A 176 11.92 -8.38 -9.71
N LYS A 177 12.79 -9.17 -10.35
CA LYS A 177 12.45 -10.19 -11.37
C LYS A 177 11.35 -11.19 -10.99
N ASP A 178 11.03 -11.36 -9.71
CA ASP A 178 10.09 -12.38 -9.23
C ASP A 178 8.68 -11.86 -8.90
N LEU A 179 8.43 -10.54 -8.86
CA LEU A 179 7.11 -10.00 -8.46
C LEU A 179 6.07 -9.95 -9.59
N ASN A 180 6.50 -10.05 -10.85
CA ASN A 180 5.62 -9.97 -12.03
C ASN A 180 4.52 -11.04 -12.05
N LYS A 181 4.74 -12.19 -11.40
CA LYS A 181 3.77 -13.28 -11.39
C LYS A 181 2.64 -13.03 -10.37
N TYR A 182 2.95 -12.44 -9.23
CA TYR A 182 2.00 -12.23 -8.12
C TYR A 182 1.11 -11.00 -8.32
N CYS A 183 1.66 -9.87 -8.76
CA CYS A 183 0.86 -8.65 -8.95
C CYS A 183 -0.11 -8.75 -10.15
N ALA A 184 0.26 -9.48 -11.21
CA ALA A 184 -0.58 -9.66 -12.38
C ALA A 184 -1.76 -10.62 -12.15
N GLU A 185 -1.62 -11.58 -11.23
CA GLU A 185 -2.74 -12.44 -10.81
C GLU A 185 -3.67 -11.71 -9.82
N PHE A 186 -3.11 -10.91 -8.90
CA PHE A 186 -3.90 -10.18 -7.90
C PHE A 186 -4.81 -9.09 -8.52
N LEU A 187 -4.31 -8.35 -9.51
CA LEU A 187 -5.09 -7.34 -10.23
C LEU A 187 -6.18 -7.94 -11.13
N LYS A 188 -5.99 -9.16 -11.66
CA LYS A 188 -7.01 -9.86 -12.46
C LYS A 188 -8.18 -10.36 -11.61
N TYR A 189 -7.94 -10.63 -10.34
CA TYR A 189 -8.96 -11.11 -9.40
C TYR A 189 -9.91 -9.99 -8.93
N PHE A 190 -9.41 -8.75 -8.83
CA PHE A 190 -10.20 -7.61 -8.34
C PHE A 190 -10.97 -6.86 -9.43
N ILE A 191 -10.53 -6.93 -10.69
CA ILE A 191 -11.22 -6.27 -11.84
C ILE A 191 -12.44 -7.08 -12.32
N ASN A 192 -12.62 -8.33 -11.86
CA ASN A 192 -13.73 -9.22 -12.25
C ASN A 192 -14.66 -9.60 -11.07
N LEU A 193 -14.69 -8.80 -10.00
CA LEU A 193 -15.67 -8.90 -8.92
C LEU A 193 -16.56 -7.65 -8.91
#